data_AF-A0A8S2X2M8-F1
#
_entry.id   AF-A0A8S2X2M8-F1
#
_cell.length_a   1.000
_cell.length_b   1.000
_cell.length_c   1.000
_cell.angle_alpha   90.00
_cell.angle_beta   90.00
_cell.angle_gamma   90.00
#
_symmetry.space_group_name_H-M   'P 1'
#
loop_
_entity.id
_entity.type
_entity.pdbx_description
1 polymer ?
#
loop_
_entity_poly.entity_id
_entity_poly.type
_entity_poly.pdbx_seq_one_letter_code
_entity_poly.pdbx_strand_id
1 'polypeptide(L)' 'MTTIDTENRREIARLPARPISLEDRYDPPANFLEIEVLNPETHGFAGKRYTDYEVRMK' A
#
# COMPACT_ATOMS: atom_id res chain seq x y z
N MET A 1 -21.53 42.35 8.65
CA MET A 1 -21.00 41.35 7.70
C MET A 1 -19.48 41.45 7.77
N THR A 2 -18.68 40.62 8.46
CA THR A 2 -18.86 39.35 9.16
C THR A 2 -17.62 39.15 10.06
N THR A 3 -17.69 39.50 11.35
CA THR A 3 -16.63 39.13 12.31
C THR A 3 -16.58 37.61 12.49
N ILE A 4 -17.74 36.96 12.37
CA ILE A 4 -17.96 35.51 12.49
C ILE A 4 -17.20 34.72 11.40
N ASP A 5 -17.09 35.26 10.17
CA ASP A 5 -16.37 34.57 9.08
C ASP A 5 -14.85 34.52 9.32
N THR A 6 -14.31 35.48 10.06
CA THR A 6 -12.86 35.58 10.29
C THR A 6 -12.38 34.59 11.35
N GLU A 7 -13.21 34.34 12.36
CA GLU A 7 -12.94 33.36 13.42
C GLU A 7 -13.11 31.93 12.91
N ASN A 8 -14.16 31.68 12.13
CA ASN A 8 -14.41 30.39 11.47
C ASN A 8 -13.28 30.00 10.48
N ARG A 9 -12.63 30.98 9.82
CA ARG A 9 -11.49 30.74 8.92
C ARG A 9 -10.26 30.17 9.63
N ARG A 10 -10.12 30.38 10.94
CA ARG A 10 -9.03 29.82 11.75
C ARG A 10 -9.30 28.38 12.16
N GLU A 11 -10.56 28.00 12.35
CA GLU A 11 -10.96 26.63 12.67
C GLU A 11 -10.77 25.67 11.48
N ILE A 12 -10.83 26.17 10.24
CA ILE A 12 -10.55 25.42 9.01
C ILE A 12 -9.13 25.63 8.46
N ALA A 13 -8.26 26.33 9.19
CA ALA A 13 -6.90 26.58 8.74
C ALA A 13 -6.09 25.28 8.79
N ARG A 14 -5.54 24.86 7.64
CA ARG A 14 -4.70 23.67 7.56
C ARG A 14 -3.36 23.93 8.24
N LEU A 15 -2.90 22.96 9.02
CA LEU A 15 -1.52 22.96 9.49
C LEU A 15 -0.57 22.89 8.28
N PRO A 16 0.60 23.58 8.33
CA PRO A 16 1.57 23.49 7.26
C PRO A 16 2.05 22.05 7.11
N ALA A 17 2.02 21.53 5.89
CA ALA A 17 2.55 20.20 5.59
C ALA A 17 4.07 20.19 5.78
N ARG A 18 4.60 19.06 6.26
CA ARG A 18 6.05 18.84 6.27
C ARG A 18 6.55 18.87 4.81
N PRO A 19 7.62 19.62 4.49
CA PRO A 19 8.23 19.53 3.17
C PRO A 19 8.70 18.10 2.92
N ILE A 20 8.27 17.54 1.80
CA ILE A 20 8.70 16.24 1.31
C ILE A 20 9.99 16.48 0.51
N SER A 21 11.01 15.62 0.67
CA SER A 21 12.23 15.73 -0.12
C SER A 21 11.95 15.51 -1.62
N LEU A 22 12.85 15.96 -2.50
CA LEU A 22 12.68 15.72 -3.93
C LEU A 22 12.75 14.22 -4.23
N GLU A 23 13.64 13.52 -3.54
CA GLU A 23 13.83 12.07 -3.60
C GLU A 23 12.52 11.34 -3.21
N ASP A 24 11.96 11.60 -2.03
CA ASP A 24 10.72 10.96 -1.55
C ASP A 24 9.50 11.20 -2.46
N ARG A 25 9.49 12.31 -3.21
CA ARG A 25 8.37 12.67 -4.11
C ARG A 25 8.40 11.88 -5.42
N TYR A 26 9.58 11.48 -5.87
CA TYR A 26 9.80 10.78 -7.14
C TYR A 26 10.20 9.32 -6.96
N ASP A 27 10.54 8.92 -5.74
CA ASP A 27 10.83 7.54 -5.41
C ASP A 27 9.58 6.66 -5.57
N PRO A 28 9.73 5.43 -6.09
CA PRO A 28 8.64 4.48 -6.12
C PRO A 28 8.14 4.20 -4.69
N PRO A 29 6.83 4.01 -4.49
CA PRO A 29 6.30 3.70 -3.17
C PRO A 29 7.02 2.49 -2.55
N ALA A 30 7.54 2.64 -1.34
CA ALA A 30 8.29 1.60 -0.64
C ALA A 30 7.48 0.33 -0.30
N ASN A 31 6.17 0.32 -0.59
CA ASN A 31 5.26 -0.79 -0.33
C ASN A 31 5.07 -1.71 -1.55
N PHE A 32 6.08 -1.80 -2.42
CA PHE A 32 6.03 -2.74 -3.53
C PHE A 32 6.19 -4.17 -3.00
N LEU A 33 5.25 -5.04 -3.38
CA LEU A 33 5.29 -6.46 -3.07
C LEU A 33 4.76 -7.22 -4.28
N GLU A 34 5.60 -8.06 -4.87
CA GLU A 34 5.21 -8.96 -5.96
C GLU A 34 5.11 -10.39 -5.43
N ILE A 35 4.01 -11.08 -5.78
CA ILE A 35 3.79 -12.49 -5.40
C ILE A 35 3.58 -13.30 -6.67
N GLU A 36 4.47 -14.26 -6.90
CA GLU A 36 4.38 -15.23 -7.99
C GLU A 36 3.95 -16.59 -7.41
N VAL A 37 2.92 -17.19 -8.01
CA VAL A 37 2.48 -18.57 -7.70
C VAL A 37 2.88 -19.45 -8.87
N LEU A 38 3.77 -20.41 -8.61
CA LEU A 38 4.52 -21.15 -9.61
C LEU A 38 4.48 -22.65 -9.30
N ASN A 39 5.00 -23.46 -10.22
CA ASN A 39 5.32 -24.88 -10.03
C ASN A 39 4.22 -25.70 -9.32
N PRO A 40 3.09 -25.96 -10.00
CA PRO A 40 2.08 -26.87 -9.48
C PRO A 40 2.63 -28.29 -9.38
N GLU A 41 2.70 -28.85 -8.17
CA GLU A 41 3.11 -30.23 -7.94
C GLU A 41 1.98 -31.02 -7.30
N THR A 42 1.66 -32.18 -7.88
CA THR A 42 0.61 -33.05 -7.35
C THR A 42 1.21 -34.17 -6.52
N HIS A 43 0.84 -34.20 -5.25
CA HIS A 43 1.31 -35.18 -4.27
C HIS A 43 0.22 -36.18 -3.92
N GLY A 44 0.64 -37.30 -3.34
CA GLY A 44 -0.24 -38.35 -2.85
C GLY A 44 -0.77 -39.27 -3.95
N PHE A 45 -1.58 -40.25 -3.54
CA PHE A 45 -2.16 -41.26 -4.42
C PHE A 45 -3.66 -41.40 -4.19
N ALA A 46 -4.40 -41.73 -5.26
CA ALA A 46 -5.85 -41.94 -5.26
C ALA A 46 -6.65 -40.80 -4.61
N GLY A 47 -7.39 -41.07 -3.53
CA GLY A 47 -8.30 -40.13 -2.87
C GLY A 47 -7.63 -39.11 -1.94
N LYS A 48 -6.31 -39.22 -1.72
CA LYS A 48 -5.54 -38.26 -0.91
C LYS A 48 -4.64 -37.35 -1.75
N ARG A 49 -4.94 -37.20 -3.04
CA ARG A 49 -4.18 -36.32 -3.94
C ARG A 49 -4.47 -34.86 -3.64
N TYR A 50 -3.43 -34.05 -3.59
CA TYR A 50 -3.52 -32.59 -3.51
C TYR A 50 -2.43 -31.96 -4.38
N THR A 51 -2.67 -30.74 -4.83
CA THR A 51 -1.71 -29.96 -5.60
C THR A 51 -1.25 -28.79 -4.76
N ASP A 52 0.06 -28.70 -4.52
CA ASP A 52 0.68 -27.52 -3.93
C ASP A 52 1.40 -26.69 -5.01
N TYR A 53 1.80 -25.48 -4.62
CA TYR A 53 2.41 -24.49 -5.49
C TYR A 53 3.56 -23.83 -4.75
N GLU A 54 4.59 -23.48 -5.50
CA GLU A 54 5.66 -22.63 -5.01
C GLU A 54 5.18 -21.17 -4.95
N VAL A 55 5.42 -20.50 -3.82
CA VAL A 55 5.11 -19.07 -3.66
C VAL A 55 6.42 -18.30 -3.54
N ARG A 56 6.69 -17.42 -4.51
CA ARG A 56 7.83 -16.50 -4.49
C ARG A 56 7.36 -15.09 -4.20
N MET A 57 8.09 -14.40 -3.34
CA MET A 57 7.85 -13.00 -2.99
C MET A 57 9.08 -12.18 -3.37
N LYS A 58 8.87 -11.01 -3.98
CA LYS A 58 9.92 -10.02 -4.28
C LYS A 58 9.53 -8.65 -3.75
#